data_AF-A0A969G867-F1
#
_entry.id   AF-A0A969G867-F1
#
_cell.length_a   1.000
_cell.length_b   1.000
_cell.length_c   1.000
_cell.angle_alpha   90.00
_cell.angle_beta   90.00
_cell.angle_gamma   90.00
#
_symmetry.space_group_name_H-M   'P 1'
#
loop_
_entity.id
_entity.type
_entity.pdbx_description
1 polymer ?
#
loop_
_entity_poly.entity_id
_entity_poly.type
_entity_poly.pdbx_seq_one_letter_code
_entity_poly.pdbx_strand_id
1 'polypeptide(L)'
;MNPNFTLKYLEQSSQWLQKLIQTGKFKQLSFKKRQQLLSRIEQLQTKLSKFGQFQQVRKVVAASTVVLSMAFGNTATAQNFTTLQNNPFGLTSGYNVTFPAAADMDDDGDFDFLIGDANGGIRYFKNTGDSTLPAFSQITTNSPTANISGYYFAMPSLVDIDDDGDYDLFVTEYYGAINFFENIGTPTAPIFSTAQTAFGINTASFNQGFVNVQFVDY
;
A
#
# COMPACT_ATOMS: atom_id res chain seq x y z
N MET A 1 37.84 -23.20 -23.00
CA MET A 1 38.02 -21.74 -23.11
C MET A 1 39.19 -21.33 -22.23
N ASN A 2 40.08 -20.45 -22.71
CA ASN A 2 41.22 -19.97 -21.93
C ASN A 2 40.72 -19.01 -20.81
N PRO A 3 40.91 -19.33 -19.52
CA PRO A 3 40.41 -18.52 -18.40
C PRO A 3 40.88 -17.06 -18.42
N ASN A 4 42.08 -16.80 -18.92
CA ASN A 4 42.68 -15.47 -18.96
C ASN A 4 42.02 -14.55 -20.00
N PHE A 5 41.55 -15.10 -21.11
CA PHE A 5 40.80 -14.34 -22.12
C PHE A 5 39.41 -13.96 -21.60
N THR A 6 38.75 -14.88 -20.90
CA THR A 6 37.44 -14.63 -20.30
C THR A 6 37.53 -13.55 -19.23
N LEU A 7 38.57 -13.56 -18.39
CA LEU A 7 38.77 -12.55 -17.34
C LEU A 7 39.00 -11.14 -17.90
N LYS A 8 39.89 -10.98 -18.88
CA LYS A 8 40.21 -9.67 -19.48
C LYS A 8 39.00 -9.03 -20.17
N TYR A 9 38.20 -9.82 -20.88
CA TYR A 9 36.97 -9.34 -21.51
C TYR A 9 35.92 -8.87 -20.48
N LEU A 10 35.89 -9.53 -19.32
CA LEU A 10 34.95 -9.19 -18.23
C LEU A 10 35.35 -7.93 -17.47
N GLU A 11 36.65 -7.71 -17.22
CA GLU A 11 37.14 -6.47 -16.62
C GLU A 11 36.78 -5.26 -17.48
N GLN A 12 36.97 -5.37 -18.79
CA GLN A 12 36.59 -4.32 -19.74
C GLN A 12 35.08 -4.05 -19.74
N SER A 13 34.27 -5.11 -19.69
CA SER A 13 32.81 -4.99 -19.62
C SER A 13 32.35 -4.31 -18.33
N SER A 14 32.95 -4.65 -17.19
CA SER A 14 32.67 -4.03 -15.89
C SER A 14 33.04 -2.56 -15.86
N GLN A 15 34.23 -2.19 -16.35
CA GLN A 15 34.67 -0.79 -16.41
C GLN A 15 33.79 0.05 -17.33
N TRP A 16 33.37 -0.51 -18.47
CA TRP A 16 32.46 0.16 -19.39
C TRP A 16 31.08 0.40 -18.76
N LEU A 17 30.53 -0.58 -18.04
CA LEU A 17 29.25 -0.42 -17.31
C LEU A 17 29.35 0.63 -16.20
N GLN A 18 30.43 0.61 -15.42
CA GLN A 18 30.68 1.64 -14.39
C GLN A 18 30.70 3.04 -15.01
N LYS A 19 31.36 3.20 -16.15
CA LYS A 19 31.40 4.47 -16.88
C LYS A 19 30.00 4.90 -17.37
N LEU A 20 29.17 3.98 -17.85
CA LEU A 20 27.79 4.29 -18.26
C LEU A 20 26.92 4.76 -17.09
N ILE A 21 27.10 4.17 -15.90
CA ILE A 21 26.38 4.56 -14.69
C ILE A 21 26.86 5.94 -14.21
N GLN A 22 28.18 6.12 -14.07
CA GLN A 22 28.77 7.39 -13.61
C GLN A 22 28.42 8.57 -14.52
N THR A 23 28.30 8.33 -15.82
CA THR A 23 27.95 9.37 -16.80
C THR A 23 26.44 9.57 -16.97
N GLY A 24 25.60 8.84 -16.24
CA GLY A 24 24.14 8.92 -16.35
C GLY A 24 23.54 8.36 -17.65
N LYS A 25 24.37 7.97 -18.63
CA LYS A 25 23.97 7.43 -19.94
C LYS A 25 23.19 6.12 -19.81
N PHE A 26 23.39 5.37 -18.73
CA PHE A 26 22.58 4.17 -18.47
C PHE A 26 21.07 4.48 -18.37
N LYS A 27 20.68 5.61 -17.76
CA LYS A 27 19.27 6.03 -17.64
C LYS A 27 18.65 6.46 -18.96
N GLN A 28 19.47 6.86 -19.93
CA GLN A 28 19.04 7.26 -21.27
C GLN A 28 18.78 6.05 -22.20
N LEU A 29 19.07 4.83 -21.76
CA LEU A 29 18.78 3.61 -22.51
C LEU A 29 17.28 3.26 -22.43
N SER A 30 16.74 2.74 -23.54
CA SER A 30 15.37 2.21 -23.56
C SER A 30 15.19 1.10 -22.52
N PHE A 31 13.98 0.95 -21.99
CA PHE A 31 13.65 -0.06 -20.98
C PHE A 31 14.10 -1.47 -21.41
N LYS A 32 13.78 -1.86 -22.66
CA LYS A 32 14.19 -3.15 -23.24
C LYS A 32 15.71 -3.36 -23.23
N LYS A 33 16.49 -2.32 -23.57
CA LYS A 33 17.96 -2.38 -23.56
C LYS A 33 18.52 -2.50 -22.14
N ARG A 34 17.92 -1.80 -21.17
CA ARG A 34 18.28 -1.92 -19.75
C ARG A 34 18.04 -3.33 -19.24
N GLN A 35 16.87 -3.91 -19.50
CA GLN A 35 16.53 -5.28 -19.08
C GLN A 35 17.44 -6.35 -19.73
N GLN A 36 17.79 -6.20 -21.01
CA GLN A 36 18.73 -7.11 -21.68
C GLN A 36 20.14 -7.06 -21.07
N LEU A 37 20.61 -5.88 -20.69
CA LEU A 37 21.90 -5.72 -20.01
C LEU A 37 21.87 -6.38 -18.62
N LEU A 38 20.79 -6.20 -17.87
CA LEU A 38 20.61 -6.79 -16.54
C LEU A 38 20.64 -8.32 -16.57
N SER A 39 19.81 -8.93 -17.41
CA SER A 39 19.77 -10.39 -17.57
C SER A 39 21.14 -10.95 -17.94
N ARG A 40 21.90 -10.23 -18.78
CA ARG A 40 23.26 -10.62 -19.15
C ARG A 40 24.24 -10.53 -17.98
N ILE A 41 24.11 -9.53 -17.11
CA ILE A 41 24.94 -9.38 -15.91
C ILE A 41 24.66 -10.51 -14.91
N GLU A 42 23.39 -10.84 -14.66
CA GLU A 42 22.99 -11.93 -13.76
C GLU A 42 23.51 -13.29 -14.26
N GLN A 43 23.40 -13.55 -15.55
CA GLN A 43 23.95 -14.76 -16.18
C GLN A 43 25.46 -14.84 -16.04
N LEU A 44 26.17 -13.70 -16.12
CA LEU A 44 27.61 -13.64 -15.92
C LEU A 44 27.99 -13.86 -14.45
N GLN A 45 27.28 -13.25 -13.51
CA GLN A 45 27.48 -13.48 -12.07
C GLN A 45 27.29 -14.95 -11.70
N THR A 46 26.23 -15.58 -12.20
CA THR A 46 25.93 -17.00 -11.99
C THR A 46 26.99 -17.92 -12.59
N LYS A 47 27.57 -17.53 -13.73
CA LYS A 47 28.70 -18.27 -14.31
C LYS A 47 29.99 -18.08 -13.51
N LEU A 48 30.22 -16.90 -12.96
CA LEU A 48 31.43 -16.55 -12.20
C LEU A 48 31.45 -17.12 -10.79
N SER A 49 30.30 -17.19 -10.10
CA SER A 49 30.19 -17.80 -8.77
C SER A 49 30.66 -19.27 -8.77
N LYS A 50 30.51 -19.96 -9.91
CA LYS A 50 31.00 -21.33 -10.11
C LYS A 50 32.54 -21.45 -10.14
N PHE A 51 33.27 -20.35 -10.27
CA PHE A 51 34.74 -20.29 -10.29
C PHE A 51 35.33 -19.63 -9.02
N GLY A 52 34.56 -19.58 -7.92
CA GLY A 52 34.76 -18.74 -6.73
C GLY A 52 36.07 -18.87 -5.93
N GLN A 53 37.05 -19.65 -6.37
CA GLN A 53 38.35 -19.81 -5.70
C GLN A 53 39.37 -18.72 -6.03
N PHE A 54 39.13 -17.89 -7.06
CA PHE A 54 40.08 -16.85 -7.49
C PHE A 54 39.73 -15.48 -6.90
N GLN A 55 40.67 -14.87 -6.17
CA GLN A 55 40.57 -13.52 -5.60
C GLN A 55 40.12 -12.44 -6.62
N GLN A 56 40.56 -12.54 -7.88
CA GLN A 56 40.18 -11.59 -8.94
C GLN A 56 38.71 -11.76 -9.36
N VAL A 57 38.18 -12.99 -9.39
CA VAL A 57 36.76 -13.26 -9.68
C VAL A 57 35.85 -12.67 -8.60
N ARG A 58 36.25 -12.74 -7.31
CA ARG A 58 35.51 -12.12 -6.21
C ARG A 58 35.43 -10.60 -6.32
N LYS A 59 36.53 -9.94 -6.74
CA LYS A 59 36.56 -8.49 -6.97
C LYS A 59 35.61 -8.07 -8.10
N VAL A 60 35.57 -8.85 -9.19
CA VAL A 60 34.69 -8.60 -10.33
C VAL A 60 33.22 -8.79 -9.95
N VAL A 61 32.90 -9.85 -9.21
CA VAL A 61 31.53 -10.08 -8.70
C VAL A 61 31.09 -8.91 -7.81
N ALA A 62 31.92 -8.50 -6.83
CA ALA A 62 31.62 -7.37 -5.93
C ALA A 62 31.42 -6.04 -6.68
N ALA A 63 32.24 -5.75 -7.68
CA ALA A 63 32.08 -4.55 -8.50
C ALA A 63 30.78 -4.55 -9.31
N SER A 64 30.35 -5.73 -9.80
CA SER A 64 29.11 -5.86 -10.56
C SER A 64 27.84 -5.76 -9.70
N THR A 65 27.86 -6.22 -8.45
CA THR A 65 26.74 -6.03 -7.50
C THR A 65 26.55 -4.57 -7.12
N VAL A 66 27.65 -3.83 -6.92
CA VAL A 66 27.61 -2.38 -6.67
C VAL A 66 27.05 -1.62 -7.88
N VAL A 67 27.38 -2.05 -9.10
CA VAL A 67 26.82 -1.50 -10.35
C VAL A 67 25.32 -1.78 -10.45
N LEU A 68 24.88 -2.99 -10.10
CA LEU A 68 23.45 -3.32 -10.02
C LEU A 68 22.75 -2.40 -9.01
N SER A 69 23.25 -2.31 -7.78
CA SER A 69 22.62 -1.48 -6.73
C SER A 69 22.60 0.01 -7.06
N MET A 70 23.63 0.55 -7.74
CA MET A 70 23.64 1.94 -8.21
C MET A 70 22.72 2.17 -9.42
N ALA A 71 22.58 1.19 -10.32
CA ALA A 71 21.63 1.24 -11.44
C ALA A 71 20.17 1.18 -10.98
N PHE A 72 19.93 0.49 -9.85
CA PHE A 72 18.67 0.46 -9.11
C PHE A 72 18.59 1.54 -8.04
N GLY A 73 19.54 2.49 -7.99
CA GLY A 73 19.47 3.60 -7.07
C GLY A 73 18.10 4.22 -7.21
N ASN A 74 17.25 3.94 -6.22
CA ASN A 74 15.86 4.36 -6.17
C ASN A 74 15.90 5.86 -6.41
N THR A 75 15.63 6.28 -7.64
CA THR A 75 15.15 7.63 -7.84
C THR A 75 13.80 7.57 -7.19
N ALA A 76 13.76 7.84 -5.88
CA ALA A 76 12.58 8.30 -5.20
C ALA A 76 12.21 9.57 -5.96
N THR A 77 11.41 9.40 -6.99
CA THR A 77 10.67 10.50 -7.58
C THR A 77 9.79 10.97 -6.45
N ALA A 78 10.07 12.16 -5.93
CA ALA A 78 9.17 12.80 -5.00
C ALA A 78 7.76 12.76 -5.61
N GLN A 79 6.77 12.44 -4.78
CA GLN A 79 5.38 12.45 -5.21
C GLN A 79 5.03 13.86 -5.72
N ASN A 80 4.61 13.95 -6.98
CA ASN A 80 4.11 15.20 -7.53
C ASN A 80 2.61 15.25 -7.25
N PHE A 81 2.21 16.11 -6.32
CA PHE A 81 0.80 16.39 -6.08
C PHE A 81 0.27 17.34 -7.16
N THR A 82 -0.86 17.00 -7.76
CA THR A 82 -1.60 17.92 -8.64
C THR A 82 -2.27 19.02 -7.80
N THR A 83 -2.91 19.99 -8.46
CA THR A 83 -3.75 20.97 -7.76
C THR A 83 -4.82 20.26 -6.92
N LEU A 84 -5.13 20.83 -5.76
CA LEU A 84 -6.22 20.38 -4.89
C LEU A 84 -7.51 20.21 -5.70
N GLN A 85 -8.11 19.03 -5.61
CA GLN A 85 -9.46 18.79 -6.07
C GLN A 85 -10.38 18.68 -4.85
N ASN A 86 -11.41 19.52 -4.80
CA ASN A 86 -12.40 19.45 -3.73
C ASN A 86 -13.49 18.45 -4.12
N ASN A 87 -13.72 17.46 -3.26
CA ASN A 87 -14.72 16.41 -3.46
C ASN A 87 -14.72 15.83 -4.89
N PRO A 88 -13.61 15.23 -5.35
CA PRO A 88 -13.45 14.81 -6.75
C PRO A 88 -14.49 13.79 -7.22
N PHE A 89 -15.10 13.07 -6.28
CA PHE A 89 -16.11 12.04 -6.55
C PHE A 89 -17.55 12.50 -6.26
N GLY A 90 -17.74 13.74 -5.80
CA GLY A 90 -19.07 14.27 -5.48
C GLY A 90 -19.78 13.56 -4.33
N LEU A 91 -19.06 12.90 -3.42
CA LEU A 91 -19.64 12.17 -2.29
C LEU A 91 -20.26 13.16 -1.30
N THR A 92 -21.47 12.86 -0.83
CA THR A 92 -22.14 13.65 0.20
C THR A 92 -22.85 12.72 1.17
N SER A 93 -22.62 12.90 2.48
CA SER A 93 -23.37 12.19 3.53
C SER A 93 -24.67 12.90 3.91
N GLY A 94 -24.86 14.14 3.45
CA GLY A 94 -25.92 15.03 3.91
C GLY A 94 -25.59 15.82 5.18
N TYR A 95 -24.35 15.71 5.71
CA TYR A 95 -23.92 16.36 6.95
C TYR A 95 -22.65 17.20 6.78
N ASN A 96 -22.50 18.21 7.63
CA ASN A 96 -21.43 19.22 7.54
C ASN A 96 -20.09 18.77 8.15
N VAL A 97 -20.11 17.75 9.01
CA VAL A 97 -18.91 17.18 9.62
C VAL A 97 -18.93 15.68 9.35
N THR A 98 -17.85 15.21 8.72
CA THR A 98 -17.73 13.84 8.23
C THR A 98 -16.34 13.29 8.47
N PHE A 99 -16.24 11.97 8.62
CA PHE A 99 -15.01 11.25 8.90
C PHE A 99 -14.89 10.09 7.89
N PRO A 100 -14.05 10.24 6.85
CA PRO A 100 -13.86 9.19 5.87
C PRO A 100 -12.90 8.10 6.35
N ALA A 101 -13.19 6.86 5.98
CA ALA A 101 -12.28 5.72 6.00
C ALA A 101 -12.39 4.97 4.66
N ALA A 102 -11.32 4.34 4.21
CA ALA A 102 -11.28 3.58 2.96
C ALA A 102 -10.72 2.18 3.20
N ALA A 103 -11.35 1.19 2.58
CA ALA A 103 -10.94 -0.22 2.59
C ALA A 103 -11.57 -0.92 1.39
N ASP A 104 -11.01 -2.05 0.98
CA ASP A 104 -11.59 -2.94 -0.04
C ASP A 104 -12.60 -3.85 0.68
N MET A 105 -13.85 -3.40 0.81
CA MET A 105 -14.85 -4.07 1.65
C MET A 105 -15.63 -5.17 0.93
N ASP A 106 -15.35 -5.38 -0.35
CA ASP A 106 -15.96 -6.46 -1.12
C ASP A 106 -14.95 -7.32 -1.88
N ASP A 107 -13.66 -7.20 -1.53
CA ASP A 107 -12.54 -8.01 -2.01
C ASP A 107 -12.42 -8.03 -3.54
N ASP A 108 -12.65 -6.87 -4.17
CA ASP A 108 -12.61 -6.72 -5.62
C ASP A 108 -11.34 -6.01 -6.14
N GLY A 109 -10.45 -5.62 -5.22
CA GLY A 109 -9.15 -5.02 -5.50
C GLY A 109 -9.19 -3.51 -5.69
N ASP A 110 -10.31 -2.87 -5.34
CA ASP A 110 -10.43 -1.42 -5.30
C ASP A 110 -10.97 -0.91 -3.95
N PHE A 111 -10.80 0.39 -3.69
CA PHE A 111 -11.18 0.95 -2.38
C PHE A 111 -12.59 1.53 -2.39
N ASP A 112 -13.38 1.06 -1.44
CA ASP A 112 -14.64 1.66 -1.03
C ASP A 112 -14.44 2.78 0.00
N PHE A 113 -15.50 3.54 0.26
CA PHE A 113 -15.52 4.53 1.35
C PHE A 113 -16.60 4.25 2.39
N LEU A 114 -16.21 4.37 3.66
CA LEU A 114 -17.11 4.64 4.78
C LEU A 114 -17.02 6.11 5.17
N ILE A 115 -18.16 6.79 5.25
CA ILE A 115 -18.26 8.17 5.75
C ILE A 115 -19.07 8.17 7.03
N GLY A 116 -18.38 8.29 8.17
CA GLY A 116 -19.00 8.60 9.44
C GLY A 116 -19.50 10.05 9.47
N ASP A 117 -20.61 10.29 10.17
CA ASP A 117 -21.23 11.61 10.28
C ASP A 117 -21.43 12.07 11.73
N ALA A 118 -21.62 13.38 11.93
CA ALA A 118 -21.83 13.97 13.25
C ALA A 118 -23.09 13.47 13.99
N ASN A 119 -24.11 12.97 13.28
CA ASN A 119 -25.29 12.38 13.88
C ASN A 119 -25.08 10.91 14.28
N GLY A 120 -23.89 10.38 13.98
CA GLY A 120 -23.43 9.08 14.40
C GLY A 120 -23.83 7.93 13.49
N GLY A 121 -24.23 8.23 12.25
CA GLY A 121 -24.38 7.23 11.20
C GLY A 121 -23.08 7.00 10.42
N ILE A 122 -23.04 5.88 9.71
CA ILE A 122 -21.95 5.54 8.78
C ILE A 122 -22.53 5.22 7.41
N ARG A 123 -22.10 5.98 6.39
CA ARG A 123 -22.54 5.82 5.00
C ARG A 123 -21.51 5.02 4.22
N TYR A 124 -21.95 3.94 3.59
CA TYR A 124 -21.13 3.17 2.68
C TYR A 124 -21.31 3.67 1.25
N PHE A 125 -20.18 3.90 0.59
CA PHE A 125 -20.08 4.21 -0.83
C PHE A 125 -19.24 3.12 -1.47
N LYS A 126 -19.92 2.19 -2.15
CA LYS A 126 -19.26 1.17 -2.94
C LYS A 126 -18.63 1.80 -4.17
N ASN A 127 -17.37 1.54 -4.43
CA ASN A 127 -16.77 1.76 -5.73
C ASN A 127 -17.26 0.67 -6.70
N THR A 128 -17.76 1.13 -7.83
CA THR A 128 -18.34 0.30 -8.89
C THR A 128 -17.54 0.41 -10.18
N GLY A 129 -16.43 1.15 -10.14
CA GLY A 129 -15.47 1.31 -11.21
C GLY A 129 -14.33 0.31 -11.07
N ASP A 130 -13.10 0.82 -11.08
CA ASP A 130 -11.90 0.06 -10.75
C ASP A 130 -10.89 0.96 -10.00
N SER A 131 -9.78 0.38 -9.54
CA SER A 131 -8.72 1.08 -8.79
C SER A 131 -8.03 2.23 -9.56
N THR A 132 -8.23 2.34 -10.87
CA THR A 132 -7.66 3.41 -11.72
C THR A 132 -8.69 4.44 -12.17
N LEU A 133 -9.96 4.06 -12.25
CA LEU A 133 -11.10 4.89 -12.63
C LEU A 133 -12.27 4.66 -11.66
N PRO A 134 -12.16 5.16 -10.41
CA PRO A 134 -13.17 4.93 -9.39
C PRO A 134 -14.50 5.62 -9.74
N ALA A 135 -15.60 4.94 -9.44
CA ALA A 135 -16.97 5.42 -9.64
C ALA A 135 -17.86 4.94 -8.50
N PHE A 136 -18.33 5.85 -7.65
CA PHE A 136 -19.04 5.46 -6.43
C PHE A 136 -20.56 5.38 -6.59
N SER A 137 -21.16 4.37 -5.97
CA SER A 137 -22.61 4.20 -5.90
C SER A 137 -23.27 5.27 -5.04
N GLN A 138 -24.58 5.46 -5.21
CA GLN A 138 -25.37 6.19 -4.23
C GLN A 138 -25.49 5.40 -2.92
N ILE A 139 -25.72 6.11 -1.81
CA ILE A 139 -26.02 5.50 -0.51
C ILE A 139 -27.31 4.69 -0.65
N THR A 140 -27.28 3.42 -0.25
CA THR A 140 -28.45 2.55 -0.22
C THR A 140 -28.87 2.23 1.21
N THR A 141 -30.12 1.83 1.41
CA THR A 141 -30.62 1.38 2.72
C THR A 141 -30.17 -0.04 3.08
N ASN A 142 -29.59 -0.77 2.13
CA ASN A 142 -29.15 -2.16 2.29
C ASN A 142 -27.62 -2.23 2.23
N SER A 143 -26.94 -1.31 2.91
CA SER A 143 -25.49 -1.35 3.05
C SER A 143 -25.07 -2.19 4.28
N PRO A 144 -23.82 -2.69 4.32
CA PRO A 144 -23.29 -3.39 5.49
C PRO A 144 -23.42 -2.57 6.80
N THR A 145 -23.34 -1.24 6.69
CA THR A 145 -23.41 -0.31 7.82
C THR A 145 -24.79 0.26 8.10
N ALA A 146 -25.85 -0.19 7.42
CA ALA A 146 -27.18 0.45 7.48
C ALA A 146 -27.78 0.52 8.89
N ASN A 147 -27.42 -0.44 9.76
CA ASN A 147 -27.90 -0.53 11.14
C ASN A 147 -26.92 0.04 12.18
N ILE A 148 -25.78 0.60 11.75
CA ILE A 148 -24.77 1.17 12.63
C ILE A 148 -25.05 2.67 12.79
N SER A 149 -25.61 3.04 13.94
CA SER A 149 -26.01 4.41 14.24
C SER A 149 -25.94 4.72 15.73
N GLY A 150 -25.97 6.01 16.09
CA GLY A 150 -26.03 6.47 17.48
C GLY A 150 -24.67 6.79 18.11
N TYR A 151 -23.58 6.76 17.34
CA TYR A 151 -22.22 7.02 17.81
C TYR A 151 -21.82 8.47 17.53
N TYR A 152 -21.99 9.39 18.48
CA TYR A 152 -21.93 10.84 18.21
C TYR A 152 -20.57 11.27 17.62
N PHE A 153 -20.58 11.86 16.42
CA PHE A 153 -19.38 11.97 15.58
C PHE A 153 -18.71 10.62 15.34
N ALA A 154 -19.38 9.75 14.59
CA ALA A 154 -18.87 8.42 14.27
C ALA A 154 -17.62 8.54 13.41
N MET A 155 -16.52 7.92 13.85
CA MET A 155 -15.27 7.89 13.10
C MET A 155 -14.93 6.41 12.81
N PRO A 156 -15.22 5.92 11.59
CA PRO A 156 -14.94 4.54 11.22
C PRO A 156 -13.44 4.31 11.03
N SER A 157 -13.00 3.07 11.27
CA SER A 157 -11.68 2.54 10.96
C SER A 157 -11.81 1.04 10.69
N LEU A 158 -11.08 0.53 9.70
CA LEU A 158 -11.18 -0.87 9.29
C LEU A 158 -9.82 -1.58 9.41
N VAL A 159 -9.86 -2.85 9.80
CA VAL A 159 -8.72 -3.76 9.84
C VAL A 159 -9.23 -5.19 9.91
N ASP A 160 -8.51 -6.14 9.32
CA ASP A 160 -8.66 -7.57 9.61
C ASP A 160 -7.96 -7.86 10.96
N ILE A 161 -8.71 -7.89 12.07
CA ILE A 161 -8.11 -7.99 13.41
C ILE A 161 -7.84 -9.42 13.84
N ASP A 162 -8.56 -10.39 13.27
CA ASP A 162 -8.51 -11.80 13.63
C ASP A 162 -7.89 -12.71 12.56
N ASP A 163 -7.37 -12.13 11.47
CA ASP A 163 -6.62 -12.76 10.39
C ASP A 163 -7.46 -13.80 9.62
N ASP A 164 -8.75 -13.49 9.43
CA ASP A 164 -9.70 -14.34 8.71
C ASP A 164 -9.90 -13.94 7.23
N GLY A 165 -9.28 -12.81 6.84
CA GLY A 165 -9.27 -12.29 5.49
C GLY A 165 -10.37 -11.29 5.18
N ASP A 166 -11.17 -10.87 6.17
CA ASP A 166 -12.15 -9.81 6.00
C ASP A 166 -11.96 -8.62 6.96
N TYR A 167 -12.52 -7.47 6.59
CA TYR A 167 -12.32 -6.24 7.35
C TYR A 167 -13.36 -6.09 8.46
N ASP A 168 -12.89 -6.03 9.70
CA ASP A 168 -13.68 -5.61 10.84
C ASP A 168 -13.79 -4.10 10.95
N LEU A 169 -14.82 -3.64 11.66
CA LEU A 169 -15.11 -2.24 11.85
C LEU A 169 -14.92 -1.79 13.30
N PHE A 170 -14.11 -0.75 13.46
CA PHE A 170 -14.05 0.05 14.68
C PHE A 170 -14.77 1.37 14.45
N VAL A 171 -15.63 1.75 15.40
CA VAL A 171 -16.29 3.05 15.42
C VAL A 171 -15.96 3.75 16.72
N THR A 172 -15.17 4.81 16.61
CA THR A 172 -14.98 5.73 17.72
C THR A 172 -15.98 6.87 17.68
N GLU A 173 -16.20 7.49 18.83
CA GLU A 173 -17.13 8.62 18.97
C GLU A 173 -16.57 9.71 19.90
N TYR A 174 -17.21 10.88 19.89
CA TYR A 174 -16.79 12.06 20.64
C TYR A 174 -16.74 11.87 22.15
N TYR A 175 -17.58 10.98 22.70
CA TYR A 175 -17.57 10.66 24.13
C TYR A 175 -16.52 9.62 24.50
N GLY A 176 -15.61 9.32 23.57
CA GLY A 176 -14.40 8.54 23.80
C GLY A 176 -14.58 7.04 23.69
N ALA A 177 -15.81 6.53 23.48
CA ALA A 177 -16.02 5.09 23.30
C ALA A 177 -15.38 4.58 22.01
N ILE A 178 -14.87 3.35 22.08
CA ILE A 178 -14.38 2.58 20.94
C ILE A 178 -15.27 1.35 20.84
N ASN A 179 -16.03 1.28 19.77
CA ASN A 179 -17.00 0.21 19.52
C ASN A 179 -16.43 -0.69 18.44
N PHE A 180 -16.38 -1.99 18.72
CA PHE A 180 -15.91 -3.01 17.78
C PHE A 180 -17.10 -3.75 17.19
N PHE A 181 -17.06 -3.99 15.88
CA PHE A 181 -18.02 -4.77 15.13
C PHE A 181 -17.22 -5.77 14.31
N GLU A 182 -17.30 -7.03 14.73
CA GLU A 182 -16.74 -8.14 13.97
C GLU A 182 -17.53 -8.28 12.67
N ASN A 183 -16.84 -8.46 11.56
CA ASN A 183 -17.50 -8.88 10.33
C ASN A 183 -17.71 -10.39 10.38
N ILE A 184 -18.94 -10.81 10.69
CA ILE A 184 -19.34 -12.21 10.76
C ILE A 184 -19.82 -12.76 9.40
N GLY A 185 -19.56 -12.00 8.34
CA GLY A 185 -19.98 -12.28 6.97
C GLY A 185 -18.91 -13.00 6.17
N THR A 186 -18.49 -12.37 5.08
CA THR A 186 -17.37 -12.81 4.24
C THR A 186 -16.65 -11.57 3.70
N PRO A 187 -15.42 -11.70 3.15
CA PRO A 187 -14.71 -10.58 2.53
C PRO A 187 -15.51 -9.85 1.46
N THR A 188 -16.31 -10.60 0.67
CA THR A 188 -17.11 -10.04 -0.45
C THR A 188 -18.51 -9.56 -0.06
N ALA A 189 -18.94 -9.85 1.17
CA ALA A 189 -20.29 -9.52 1.64
C ALA A 189 -20.28 -9.33 3.17
N PRO A 190 -19.81 -8.17 3.66
CA PRO A 190 -19.67 -7.94 5.08
C PRO A 190 -21.01 -7.92 5.81
N ILE A 191 -21.04 -8.54 6.99
CA ILE A 191 -22.16 -8.50 7.92
C ILE A 191 -21.60 -8.19 9.29
N PHE A 192 -21.80 -6.96 9.77
CA PHE A 192 -21.27 -6.56 11.07
C PHE A 192 -22.12 -7.07 12.23
N SER A 193 -21.45 -7.55 13.28
CA SER A 193 -22.07 -7.99 14.54
C SER A 193 -22.74 -6.85 15.30
N THR A 194 -23.32 -7.13 16.46
CA THR A 194 -23.63 -6.06 17.43
C THR A 194 -22.35 -5.48 18.01
N ALA A 195 -22.40 -4.21 18.44
CA ALA A 195 -21.26 -3.53 19.04
C ALA A 195 -20.75 -4.27 20.29
N GLN A 196 -19.43 -4.45 20.33
CA GLN A 196 -18.69 -4.98 21.47
C GLN A 196 -17.75 -3.90 22.01
N THR A 197 -17.43 -3.95 23.31
CA THR A 197 -16.36 -3.09 23.85
C THR A 197 -15.03 -3.59 23.31
N ALA A 198 -14.31 -2.73 22.57
CA ALA A 198 -13.04 -3.08 21.93
C ALA A 198 -12.01 -3.60 22.95
N PHE A 199 -11.90 -4.92 23.06
CA PHE A 199 -10.83 -5.65 23.75
C PHE A 199 -10.51 -5.18 25.19
N GLY A 200 -11.53 -4.73 25.92
CA GLY A 200 -11.36 -4.25 27.31
C GLY A 200 -10.66 -2.89 27.44
N ILE A 201 -10.52 -2.13 26.35
CA ILE A 201 -10.00 -0.76 26.39
C ILE A 201 -10.99 0.11 27.17
N ASN A 202 -10.59 0.54 28.37
CA ASN A 202 -11.40 1.42 29.20
C ASN A 202 -11.31 2.87 28.71
N THR A 203 -12.36 3.30 28.03
CA THR A 203 -12.48 4.63 27.44
C THR A 203 -13.08 5.68 28.37
N ALA A 204 -13.50 5.31 29.58
CA ALA A 204 -14.10 6.23 30.56
C ALA A 204 -13.16 7.38 30.96
N SER A 205 -11.86 7.27 30.67
CA SER A 205 -10.85 8.29 30.94
C SER A 205 -10.86 9.44 29.93
N PHE A 206 -11.47 9.27 28.76
CA PHE A 206 -11.37 10.26 27.67
C PHE A 206 -12.29 11.47 27.86
N ASN A 207 -13.27 11.40 28.78
CA ASN A 207 -14.18 12.44 29.30
C ASN A 207 -14.90 13.34 28.26
N GLN A 208 -14.22 13.92 27.25
CA GLN A 208 -14.71 14.42 25.94
C GLN A 208 -13.52 14.55 24.98
N GLY A 209 -13.68 14.15 23.71
CA GLY A 209 -12.67 14.38 22.66
C GLY A 209 -12.74 13.38 21.51
N PHE A 210 -12.15 13.74 20.37
CA PHE A 210 -12.01 12.81 19.25
C PHE A 210 -10.90 11.80 19.57
N VAL A 211 -11.30 10.55 19.76
CA VAL A 211 -10.37 9.42 19.72
C VAL A 211 -10.46 8.84 18.31
N ASN A 212 -9.33 8.66 17.63
CA ASN A 212 -9.29 7.99 16.32
C ASN A 212 -8.40 6.77 16.46
N VAL A 213 -8.91 5.61 16.08
CA VAL A 213 -8.13 4.38 15.96
C VAL A 213 -7.58 4.30 14.54
N GLN A 214 -6.26 4.29 14.42
CA GLN A 214 -5.59 4.05 13.16
C GLN A 214 -4.77 2.77 13.25
N PHE A 215 -4.96 1.90 12.28
CA PHE A 215 -4.13 0.73 12.06
C PHE A 215 -3.02 1.11 11.09
N VAL A 216 -1.80 0.64 11.35
CA VAL A 216 -0.63 0.94 10.54
C VAL A 216 0.06 -0.38 10.26
N ASP A 217 0.14 -0.74 8.98
CA ASP A 217 0.93 -1.88 8.54
C ASP A 217 2.42 -1.56 8.70
N TYR A 218 3.17 -2.47 9.34
CA TYR A 218 4.62 -2.37 9.56
C TYR A 218 5.41 -3.28 8.63
#